data_AF-A0A661R4N7-F1
#
_entry.id   AF-A0A661R4N7-F1
#
_cell.length_a   1.000
_cell.length_b   1.000
_cell.length_c   1.000
_cell.angle_alpha   90.00
_cell.angle_beta   90.00
_cell.angle_gamma   90.00
#
_symmetry.space_group_name_H-M   'P 1'
#
loop_
_entity.id
_entity.type
_entity.pdbx_description
1 polymer ?
#
loop_
_entity_poly.entity_id
_entity_poly.type
_entity_poly.pdbx_seq_one_letter_code
_entity_poly.pdbx_strand_id
1 'polypeptide(L)' 'MVDIMEIDGCKAVIRYDPVLGRFRGEFVGLSGGADFYAADIETLREEGRISLRVFLD' A
#
# COMPACT_ATOMS: atom_id res chain seq x y z
N MET A 1 -14.71 5.15 1.71
CA MET A 1 -14.33 5.15 0.28
C MET A 1 -13.03 4.38 0.18
N VAL A 2 -12.94 3.45 -0.77
CA VAL A 2 -11.76 2.62 -0.96
C VAL A 2 -11.17 3.01 -2.31
N ASP A 3 -9.97 3.56 -2.29
CA ASP A 3 -9.22 3.89 -3.49
C ASP A 3 -8.30 2.73 -3.86
N ILE A 4 -8.02 2.55 -5.15
CA ILE A 4 -7.13 1.51 -5.63
C ILE A 4 -5.92 2.20 -6.27
N MET A 5 -4.73 1.79 -5.85
CA MET A 5 -3.46 2.19 -6.42
C MET A 5 -2.83 0.99 -7.13
N GLU A 6 -2.31 1.22 -8.33
CA GLU A 6 -1.53 0.21 -9.06
C GLU A 6 -0.03 0.51 -8.90
N ILE A 7 0.72 -0.51 -8.46
CA ILE A 7 2.15 -0.45 -8.19
C ILE A 7 2.78 -1.68 -8.84
N ASP A 8 3.63 -1.47 -9.84
CA ASP A 8 4.36 -2.51 -10.58
C ASP A 8 3.46 -3.68 -11.07
N GLY A 9 2.23 -3.36 -11.48
CA GLY A 9 1.23 -4.33 -11.95
C GLY A 9 0.42 -5.02 -10.84
N CYS A 10 0.73 -4.76 -9.58
CA CYS A 10 -0.04 -5.21 -8.43
C CYS A 10 -1.02 -4.12 -7.96
N LYS A 11 -2.22 -4.53 -7.55
CA LYS A 11 -3.23 -3.60 -7.04
C LYS A 11 -3.15 -3.54 -5.51
N ALA A 12 -3.16 -2.33 -4.97
CA ALA A 12 -3.26 -2.06 -3.55
C ALA A 12 -4.52 -1.27 -3.23
N VAL A 13 -5.22 -1.69 -2.19
CA VAL A 13 -6.36 -0.98 -1.60
C VAL A 13 -5.82 0.07 -0.64
N ILE A 14 -6.20 1.33 -0.85
CA ILE A 14 -5.81 2.46 -0.03
C ILE A 14 -6.95 2.87 0.90
N ARG A 15 -6.62 3.06 2.18
CA ARG A 15 -7.54 3.53 3.22
C ARG A 15 -6.81 4.51 4.13
N TYR A 16 -7.49 5.55 4.60
CA TYR A 16 -6.95 6.39 5.65
C TYR A 16 -7.17 5.72 7.01
N ASP A 17 -6.10 5.60 7.80
CA ASP A 17 -6.13 5.17 9.19
C ASP A 17 -6.22 6.42 10.09
N PRO A 18 -7.39 6.70 10.69
CA PRO A 18 -7.58 7.88 11.53
C PRO A 18 -6.88 7.78 12.89
N VAL A 19 -6.48 6.57 13.33
CA VAL A 19 -5.76 6.37 14.59
C VAL A 19 -4.30 6.77 14.42
N LEU A 20 -3.69 6.38 13.30
CA LEU A 20 -2.30 6.70 12.98
C LEU A 20 -2.13 8.03 12.24
N GLY A 21 -3.23 8.59 11.71
CA GLY A 21 -3.21 9.81 10.92
C GLY A 21 -2.51 9.64 9.57
N ARG A 22 -2.52 8.44 8.99
CA ARG A 22 -1.76 8.06 7.79
C ARG A 22 -2.61 7.26 6.83
N PHE A 23 -2.24 7.27 5.55
CA PHE A 23 -2.78 6.33 4.58
C PHE A 23 -2.13 4.96 4.77
N ARG A 24 -2.94 3.92 4.68
CA ARG A 24 -2.57 2.51 4.64
C ARG A 24 -2.85 1.98 3.23
N GLY A 25 -1.85 1.40 2.61
CA GLY A 25 -1.99 0.57 1.41
C GLY A 25 -1.90 -0.90 1.77
N GLU A 26 -2.74 -1.74 1.16
CA GLU A 26 -2.71 -3.19 1.30
C GLU A 26 -2.84 -3.84 -0.07
N PHE A 27 -1.85 -4.62 -0.48
CA PHE A 27 -1.90 -5.36 -1.74
C PHE A 27 -2.97 -6.44 -1.73
N VAL A 28 -3.77 -6.51 -2.80
CA VAL A 28 -4.81 -7.52 -2.98
C VAL A 28 -4.36 -8.60 -3.95
N GLY A 29 -4.76 -9.84 -3.69
CA GLY A 29 -4.44 -10.99 -4.54
C GLY A 29 -3.03 -11.58 -4.34
N LEU A 30 -2.27 -11.07 -3.36
CA LEU A 30 -1.02 -11.69 -2.92
C LEU A 30 -1.31 -12.78 -1.88
N SER A 31 -0.61 -13.90 -1.97
CA SER A 31 -0.69 -15.05 -1.04
C SER A 31 0.05 -14.76 0.26
N GLY A 32 -0.32 -13.67 0.93
CA GLY A 32 0.36 -13.08 2.08
C GLY A 32 0.18 -11.56 2.01
N GLY A 33 -0.36 -10.97 3.07
CA GLY A 33 -0.64 -9.54 3.09
C GLY A 33 0.66 -8.73 3.06
N ALA A 34 0.81 -7.86 2.08
CA ALA A 34 1.83 -6.82 2.08
C ALA A 34 1.12 -5.48 2.27
N ASP A 35 1.30 -4.89 3.45
CA ASP A 35 0.80 -3.56 3.78
C ASP A 35 1.93 -2.54 3.96
N PHE A 36 1.57 -1.28 3.80
CA PHE A 36 2.48 -0.14 3.86
C PHE A 36 1.73 1.12 4.29
N TYR A 37 2.44 2.11 4.84
CA TYR A 37 1.83 3.33 5.35
C TYR A 37 2.62 4.58 4.98
N ALA A 38 1.92 5.68 4.76
CA ALA A 38 2.55 6.99 4.58
C ALA A 38 1.60 8.15 4.92
N ALA A 39 2.16 9.34 5.13
CA ALA A 39 1.39 10.54 5.45
C ALA A 39 0.73 11.18 4.21
N ASP A 40 1.25 10.91 3.02
CA ASP A 40 0.81 11.47 1.75
C ASP A 40 0.88 10.42 0.63
N ILE A 41 0.24 10.71 -0.51
CA ILE A 41 0.08 9.76 -1.62
C ILE A 41 1.39 9.47 -2.37
N GLU A 42 2.30 10.44 -2.45
CA GLU A 42 3.58 10.26 -3.17
C GLU A 42 4.46 9.29 -2.39
N THR A 43 4.64 9.54 -1.09
CA THR A 43 5.37 8.66 -0.18
C THR A 43 4.69 7.29 -0.08
N LEU A 44 3.36 7.24 -0.08
CA LEU A 44 2.61 5.97 -0.04
C LEU A 44 2.96 5.06 -1.22
N ARG A 45 3.16 5.64 -2.40
CA ARG A 45 3.53 4.89 -3.60
C ARG A 45 4.96 4.36 -3.53
N GLU A 46 5.88 5.11 -2.92
CA GLU A 46 7.25 4.65 -2.69
C GLU A 46 7.29 3.49 -1.69
N GLU A 47 6.63 3.66 -0.54
CA GLU A 47 6.52 2.62 0.49
C GLU A 47 5.85 1.36 -0.06
N GLY A 48 4.85 1.51 -0.95
CA GLY A 48 4.25 0.39 -1.64
C GLY A 48 5.20 -0.36 -2.57
N ARG A 49 6.08 0.35 -3.31
CA ARG A 49 7.12 -0.30 -4.14
C ARG A 49 8.15 -1.05 -3.28
N ILE A 50 8.53 -0.50 -2.13
CA ILE A 50 9.44 -1.14 -1.19
C ILE A 50 8.79 -2.39 -0.58
N SER A 51 7.56 -2.27 -0.08
CA SER A 51 6.80 -3.37 0.51
C SER A 51 6.59 -4.51 -0.49
N LEU A 52 6.24 -4.20 -1.74
CA LEU A 52 6.10 -5.20 -2.81
C LEU A 52 7.42 -5.90 -3.11
N ARG A 53 8.54 -5.15 -3.17
CA ARG A 53 9.85 -5.73 -3.42
C ARG A 53 10.26 -6.71 -2.32
N VAL A 54 10.06 -6.33 -1.05
CA VAL A 54 10.35 -7.19 0.10
C VAL A 54 9.46 -8.43 0.10
N PHE A 55 8.22 -8.32 -0.35
CA PHE A 55 7.31 -9.46 -0.45
C PHE A 55 7.71 -10.47 -1.54
N LEU A 56 8.34 -10.01 -2.63
CA LEU A 56 8.72 -10.84 -3.78
C LEU A 56 10.14 -11.44 -3.65
N ASP A 57 10.92 -11.02 -2.67
CA ASP A 57 12.23 -11.58 -2.32
C ASP A 57 12.09 -12.83 -1.43
#